data_AF-A0A3L6G2P3-F1
#
_entry.id   AF-A0A3L6G2P3-F1
#
_cell.length_a   1.000
_cell.length_b   1.000
_cell.length_c   1.000
_cell.angle_alpha   90.00
_cell.angle_beta   90.00
_cell.angle_gamma   90.00
#
_symmetry.space_group_name_H-M   'P 1'
#
loop_
_entity.id
_entity.type
_entity.pdbx_description
1 polymer ?
#
loop_
_entity_poly.entity_id
_entity_poly.type
_entity_poly.pdbx_seq_one_letter_code
_entity_poly.pdbx_strand_id
1 'polypeptide(L)'
;MLSVPEAVAVVRLLRIEKGKAFVDLLNEKANDSGDKEIGYVQRTLGFSTRYLEDRDIRLVTVIVAGTVRWKRYLDYLIMSLCSEEKVFREMEPLLLQILRIGFFEILKLDVPAYAAVDENVRLAKVALRPGAGNMVNAILRKLVLLKETDSLPLPKIEGDDRAQARALSIIYSHPVWMVRRWIRFHGKDEALRLMNWNNSDPHFSLRVNTSKGYTRADLVKRLESLQVHYEESIMDEFVRIREGMQQVLKAGLLKDGICAVQDESAGKL
;
A
#
# COMPACT_ATOMS: atom_id res chain seq x y z
N MET A 1 10.64 -6.33 -20.72
CA MET A 1 9.98 -5.02 -20.55
C MET A 1 10.04 -4.70 -19.07
N LEU A 2 10.52 -3.53 -18.64
CA LEU A 2 10.50 -3.17 -17.21
C LEU A 2 9.04 -3.16 -16.74
N SER A 3 8.81 -3.62 -15.52
CA SER A 3 7.49 -3.52 -14.92
C SER A 3 7.23 -2.05 -14.58
N VAL A 4 6.21 -1.51 -15.24
CA VAL A 4 5.81 -0.10 -15.24
C VAL A 4 5.15 0.32 -13.92
N PRO A 5 4.37 -0.55 -13.24
CA PRO A 5 3.79 -0.24 -11.92
C PRO A 5 4.80 0.13 -10.84
N GLU A 6 5.88 -0.63 -10.64
CA GLU A 6 6.81 -0.43 -9.53
C GLU A 6 7.59 0.87 -9.73
N ALA A 7 7.99 1.19 -10.97
CA ALA A 7 8.65 2.46 -11.28
C ALA A 7 7.79 3.67 -10.87
N VAL A 8 6.49 3.64 -11.17
CA VAL A 8 5.55 4.71 -10.79
C VAL A 8 5.32 4.70 -9.27
N ALA A 9 5.17 3.53 -8.66
CA ALA A 9 4.98 3.38 -7.22
C ALA A 9 6.16 3.94 -6.42
N VAL A 10 7.40 3.66 -6.83
CA VAL A 10 8.62 4.21 -6.21
C VAL A 10 8.61 5.74 -6.21
N VAL A 11 8.27 6.36 -7.34
CA VAL A 11 8.23 7.83 -7.47
C VAL A 11 7.14 8.41 -6.56
N ARG A 12 5.97 7.78 -6.49
CA ARG A 12 4.90 8.19 -5.57
C ARG A 12 5.31 8.06 -4.10
N LEU A 13 6.01 6.99 -3.74
CA LEU A 13 6.49 6.81 -2.38
C LEU A 13 7.56 7.85 -2.00
N LEU A 14 8.47 8.18 -2.93
CA LEU A 14 9.44 9.27 -2.73
C LEU A 14 8.75 10.62 -2.52
N ARG A 15 7.67 10.90 -3.27
CA ARG A 15 6.84 12.10 -3.08
C ARG A 15 6.23 12.16 -1.70
N ILE A 16 5.66 11.06 -1.23
CA ILE A 16 5.05 10.96 0.09
C ILE A 16 6.09 11.22 1.19
N GLU A 17 7.30 10.67 1.04
CA GLU A 17 8.36 10.79 2.05
C GLU A 17 9.01 12.18 2.07
N LYS A 18 9.22 12.79 0.90
CA LYS A 18 9.88 14.10 0.78
C LYS A 18 8.91 15.29 0.78
N GLY A 19 7.60 15.06 0.62
CA GLY A 19 6.56 16.10 0.67
C GLY A 19 6.86 17.28 -0.28
N LYS A 20 6.75 18.51 0.24
CA LYS A 20 7.06 19.74 -0.52
C LYS A 20 8.48 19.75 -1.10
N ALA A 21 9.47 19.21 -0.38
CA ALA A 21 10.85 19.18 -0.86
C ALA A 21 11.01 18.34 -2.14
N PHE A 22 10.12 17.38 -2.41
CA PHE A 22 10.10 16.67 -3.68
C PHE A 22 9.55 17.54 -4.82
N VAL A 23 8.51 18.33 -4.53
CA VAL A 23 7.90 19.25 -5.49
C VAL A 23 8.89 20.36 -5.84
N ASP A 24 9.62 20.88 -4.86
CA ASP A 24 10.67 21.89 -5.07
C ASP A 24 11.82 21.34 -5.93
N LEU A 25 12.19 20.06 -5.75
CA LEU A 25 13.20 19.37 -6.57
C LEU A 25 12.77 19.18 -8.03
N LEU A 26 11.47 19.26 -8.33
CA LEU A 26 10.91 19.11 -9.67
C LEU A 26 10.45 20.43 -10.30
N ASN A 27 10.17 21.45 -9.48
CA ASN A 27 9.63 22.73 -9.90
C ASN A 27 10.66 23.65 -10.59
N GLU A 28 11.86 23.17 -10.89
CA GLU A 28 12.75 23.90 -11.79
C GLU A 28 12.16 24.01 -13.21
N LYS A 29 11.29 23.09 -13.70
CA LYS A 29 10.52 23.27 -14.96
C LYS A 29 9.18 22.49 -15.03
N ALA A 30 8.08 23.23 -14.89
CA ALA A 30 6.76 23.13 -15.58
C ALA A 30 5.62 22.14 -15.18
N ASN A 31 4.39 22.66 -15.40
CA ASN A 31 3.01 22.07 -15.46
C ASN A 31 2.91 20.90 -16.48
N ASP A 32 2.07 19.84 -16.43
CA ASP A 32 0.58 19.72 -16.48
C ASP A 32 0.10 18.23 -16.27
N SER A 33 -1.16 17.91 -15.92
CA SER A 33 -1.55 16.78 -15.02
C SER A 33 -1.90 15.35 -15.51
N GLY A 34 -1.54 14.89 -16.71
CA GLY A 34 -1.67 13.47 -17.12
C GLY A 34 -0.33 12.85 -17.53
N ASP A 35 0.37 13.53 -18.44
CA ASP A 35 1.80 13.34 -18.75
C ASP A 35 2.71 13.58 -17.54
N LYS A 36 2.17 14.17 -16.47
CA LYS A 36 2.89 14.45 -15.23
C LYS A 36 3.53 13.20 -14.63
N GLU A 37 2.81 12.08 -14.51
CA GLU A 37 3.34 10.88 -13.82
C GLU A 37 4.48 10.22 -14.60
N ILE A 38 4.31 9.99 -15.91
CA ILE A 38 5.39 9.47 -16.77
C ILE A 38 6.55 10.48 -16.83
N GLY A 39 6.24 11.77 -16.93
CA GLY A 39 7.23 12.84 -16.85
C GLY A 39 7.96 12.87 -15.52
N TYR A 40 7.31 12.58 -14.40
CA TYR A 40 7.94 12.47 -13.08
C TYR A 40 8.83 11.24 -13.01
N VAL A 41 8.39 10.12 -13.56
CA VAL A 41 9.21 8.90 -13.67
C VAL A 41 10.46 9.18 -14.50
N GLN A 42 10.31 9.78 -15.68
CA GLN A 42 11.44 10.14 -16.53
C GLN A 42 12.39 11.13 -15.84
N ARG A 43 11.87 12.17 -15.19
CA ARG A 43 12.70 13.15 -14.45
C ARG A 43 13.41 12.54 -13.25
N THR A 44 12.77 11.59 -12.57
CA THR A 44 13.28 11.02 -11.30
C THR A 44 14.20 9.83 -11.53
N LEU A 45 13.86 8.95 -12.47
CA LEU A 45 14.55 7.68 -12.72
C LEU A 45 15.42 7.71 -13.99
N GLY A 46 15.29 8.75 -14.83
CA GLY A 46 16.08 8.90 -16.05
C GLY A 46 15.58 8.07 -17.25
N PHE A 47 14.43 7.40 -17.14
CA PHE A 47 13.81 6.65 -18.24
C PHE A 47 12.30 6.80 -18.25
N SER A 48 11.71 6.72 -19.44
CA SER A 48 10.26 6.75 -19.60
C SER A 48 9.66 5.35 -19.51
N THR A 49 8.43 5.27 -19.04
CA THR A 49 7.63 4.04 -18.99
C THR A 49 6.50 4.09 -20.01
N ARG A 50 5.95 2.92 -20.37
CA ARG A 50 4.73 2.87 -21.18
C ARG A 50 3.54 3.48 -20.40
N TYR A 51 2.49 3.87 -21.13
CA TYR A 51 1.25 4.31 -20.49
C TYR A 51 0.66 3.22 -19.59
N LEU A 52 0.23 3.61 -18.40
CA LEU A 52 -0.42 2.73 -17.44
C LEU A 52 -1.81 2.35 -17.91
N GLU A 53 -2.09 1.05 -17.98
CA GLU A 53 -3.45 0.56 -18.14
C GLU A 53 -4.19 0.59 -16.80
N ASP A 54 -5.53 0.46 -16.84
CA ASP A 54 -6.37 0.42 -15.65
C ASP A 54 -5.88 -0.60 -14.60
N ARG A 55 -5.40 -1.76 -15.05
CA ARG A 55 -4.84 -2.80 -14.17
C ARG A 55 -3.58 -2.31 -13.47
N ASP A 56 -2.69 -1.64 -14.20
CA ASP A 56 -1.44 -1.12 -13.67
C ASP A 56 -1.72 -0.03 -12.63
N ILE A 57 -2.69 0.85 -12.88
CA ILE A 57 -3.09 1.91 -11.93
C ILE A 57 -3.58 1.31 -10.61
N ARG A 58 -4.38 0.24 -10.67
CA ARG A 58 -4.84 -0.48 -9.48
C ARG A 58 -3.65 -1.08 -8.72
N LEU A 59 -2.74 -1.75 -9.42
CA LEU A 59 -1.54 -2.34 -8.81
C LEU A 59 -0.66 -1.27 -8.14
N VAL A 60 -0.39 -0.14 -8.82
CA VAL A 60 0.33 1.01 -8.24
C VAL A 60 -0.33 1.48 -6.96
N THR A 61 -1.67 1.60 -6.95
CA THR A 61 -2.41 2.07 -5.78
C THR A 61 -2.27 1.10 -4.61
N VAL A 62 -2.37 -0.20 -4.88
CA VAL A 62 -2.21 -1.25 -3.86
C VAL A 62 -0.79 -1.26 -3.31
N ILE A 63 0.24 -1.21 -4.17
CA ILE A 63 1.65 -1.15 -3.76
C ILE A 63 1.89 0.08 -2.89
N VAL A 64 1.54 1.28 -3.37
CA VAL A 64 1.80 2.54 -2.64
C VAL A 64 1.07 2.54 -1.30
N ALA A 65 -0.23 2.24 -1.27
CA ALA A 65 -1.01 2.24 -0.04
C ALA A 65 -0.52 1.19 0.95
N GLY A 66 -0.21 -0.01 0.46
CA GLY A 66 0.28 -1.12 1.26
C GLY A 66 1.68 -0.90 1.82
N THR A 67 2.61 -0.38 1.01
CA THR A 67 3.94 0.00 1.46
C THR A 67 3.89 1.09 2.52
N VAL A 68 3.02 2.10 2.39
CA VAL A 68 2.83 3.13 3.42
C VAL A 68 2.24 2.53 4.70
N ARG A 69 1.20 1.70 4.57
CA ARG A 69 0.52 1.03 5.69
C ARG A 69 1.50 0.18 6.51
N TRP A 70 2.33 -0.61 5.83
CA TRP A 70 3.28 -1.53 6.46
C TRP A 70 4.69 -0.95 6.65
N LYS A 71 4.91 0.33 6.36
CA LYS A 71 6.23 0.96 6.30
C LYS A 71 7.13 0.63 7.50
N ARG A 72 6.60 0.69 8.73
CA ARG A 72 7.41 0.49 9.94
C ARG A 72 7.84 -0.97 10.10
N TYR A 73 6.97 -1.91 9.73
CA TYR A 73 7.31 -3.33 9.71
C TYR A 73 8.34 -3.64 8.62
N LEU A 74 8.13 -3.11 7.41
CA LEU A 74 9.04 -3.27 6.28
C LEU A 74 10.43 -2.69 6.59
N ASP A 75 10.49 -1.47 7.15
CA ASP A 75 11.74 -0.83 7.55
C ASP A 75 12.51 -1.66 8.59
N TYR A 76 11.81 -2.24 9.57
CA TYR A 76 12.42 -3.11 10.56
C TYR A 76 13.05 -4.34 9.90
N LEU A 77 12.31 -5.03 9.00
CA LEU A 77 12.84 -6.19 8.31
C LEU A 77 14.04 -5.83 7.41
N ILE A 78 13.96 -4.76 6.62
CA ILE A 78 15.06 -4.31 5.76
C ILE A 78 16.31 -4.04 6.62
N MET A 79 16.14 -3.32 7.73
CA MET A 79 17.23 -3.04 8.67
C MET A 79 17.83 -4.33 9.25
N SER A 80 17.01 -5.30 9.67
CA SER A 80 17.46 -6.59 10.21
C SER A 80 18.16 -7.48 9.16
N LEU A 81 17.87 -7.29 7.88
CA LEU A 81 18.48 -8.07 6.79
C LEU A 81 19.77 -7.46 6.26
N CYS A 82 20.00 -6.16 6.50
CA CYS A 82 21.26 -5.49 6.23
C CYS A 82 22.37 -6.02 7.14
N SER A 83 23.62 -6.00 6.66
CA SER A 83 24.78 -6.44 7.44
C SER A 83 25.01 -5.59 8.69
N GLU A 84 24.73 -4.29 8.59
CA GLU A 84 24.92 -3.31 9.66
C GLU A 84 23.78 -2.28 9.64
N GLU A 85 23.42 -1.74 10.80
CA GLU A 85 22.40 -0.69 10.90
C GLU A 85 22.79 0.58 10.12
N LYS A 86 24.10 0.89 10.07
CA LYS A 86 24.62 2.04 9.32
C LYS A 86 24.24 1.97 7.84
N VAL A 87 24.29 0.79 7.23
CA VAL A 87 23.92 0.57 5.81
C VAL A 87 22.46 0.96 5.56
N PHE A 88 21.56 0.65 6.50
CA PHE A 88 20.16 1.07 6.39
C PHE A 88 19.99 2.58 6.51
N ARG A 89 20.66 3.21 7.50
CA ARG A 89 20.54 4.65 7.76
C ARG A 89 21.11 5.53 6.65
N GLU A 90 22.17 5.07 5.99
CA GLU A 90 22.84 5.79 4.90
C GLU A 90 22.32 5.35 3.51
N MET A 91 21.31 4.47 3.45
CA MET A 91 20.76 3.99 2.21
C MET A 91 20.14 5.12 1.39
N GLU A 92 20.41 5.12 0.08
CA GLU A 92 19.79 6.07 -0.83
C GLU A 92 18.26 5.98 -0.77
N PRO A 93 17.53 7.10 -0.65
CA PRO A 93 16.08 7.07 -0.51
C PRO A 93 15.37 6.28 -1.61
N LEU A 94 15.83 6.39 -2.86
CA LEU A 94 15.27 5.68 -4.00
C LEU A 94 15.45 4.15 -3.87
N LEU A 95 16.62 3.70 -3.43
CA LEU A 95 16.91 2.28 -3.19
C LEU A 95 16.05 1.73 -2.04
N LEU A 96 15.88 2.51 -0.97
CA LEU A 96 15.04 2.12 0.16
C LEU A 96 13.58 1.95 -0.26
N GLN A 97 13.06 2.80 -1.16
CA GLN A 97 11.71 2.63 -1.68
C GLN A 97 11.56 1.38 -2.55
N ILE A 98 12.55 1.06 -3.40
CA ILE A 98 12.54 -0.19 -4.18
C ILE A 98 12.52 -1.40 -3.25
N LEU A 99 13.34 -1.41 -2.20
CA LEU A 99 13.32 -2.50 -1.21
C LEU A 99 11.98 -2.59 -0.47
N ARG A 100 11.41 -1.47 -0.06
CA ARG A 100 10.09 -1.44 0.59
C ARG A 100 9.00 -2.05 -0.29
N ILE A 101 9.01 -1.75 -1.60
CA ILE A 101 8.09 -2.36 -2.56
C ILE A 101 8.33 -3.86 -2.65
N GLY A 102 9.57 -4.30 -2.92
CA GLY A 102 9.88 -5.72 -3.03
C GLY A 102 9.53 -6.53 -1.77
N PHE A 103 9.75 -5.97 -0.57
CA PHE A 103 9.32 -6.61 0.68
C PHE A 103 7.80 -6.68 0.79
N PHE A 104 7.10 -5.60 0.43
CA PHE A 104 5.64 -5.57 0.46
C PHE A 104 5.05 -6.61 -0.51
N GLU A 105 5.58 -6.68 -1.73
CA GLU A 105 5.13 -7.64 -2.74
C GLU A 105 5.29 -9.09 -2.28
N ILE A 106 6.48 -9.43 -1.76
CA ILE A 106 6.80 -10.77 -1.30
C ILE A 106 5.99 -11.15 -0.05
N LEU A 107 5.76 -10.22 0.87
CA LEU A 107 5.16 -10.53 2.18
C LEU A 107 3.65 -10.32 2.25
N LYS A 108 3.08 -9.46 1.41
CA LYS A 108 1.70 -8.96 1.58
C LYS A 108 0.86 -8.95 0.30
N LEU A 109 1.45 -9.08 -0.90
CA LEU A 109 0.70 -8.94 -2.16
C LEU A 109 0.58 -10.27 -2.94
N ASP A 110 1.01 -11.39 -2.37
CA ASP A 110 1.02 -12.73 -2.99
C ASP A 110 1.67 -12.79 -4.38
N VAL A 111 2.56 -11.83 -4.69
CA VAL A 111 3.33 -11.84 -5.92
C VAL A 111 4.34 -12.99 -5.84
N PRO A 112 4.48 -13.83 -6.90
CA PRO A 112 5.49 -14.88 -6.91
C PRO A 112 6.88 -14.30 -6.61
N ALA A 113 7.57 -14.89 -5.64
CA ALA A 113 8.82 -14.34 -5.12
C ALA A 113 9.87 -14.07 -6.21
N TYR A 114 9.98 -14.96 -7.20
CA TYR A 114 10.93 -14.77 -8.32
C TYR A 114 10.60 -13.55 -9.17
N ALA A 115 9.31 -13.24 -9.38
CA ALA A 115 8.86 -12.10 -10.18
C ALA A 115 9.15 -10.79 -9.45
N ALA A 116 8.75 -10.69 -8.18
CA ALA A 116 9.04 -9.53 -7.34
C ALA A 116 10.55 -9.26 -7.23
N VAL A 117 11.37 -10.30 -7.06
CA VAL A 117 12.83 -10.17 -7.04
C VAL A 117 13.35 -9.63 -8.38
N ASP A 118 13.02 -10.27 -9.49
CA ASP A 118 13.54 -9.89 -10.81
C ASP A 118 13.11 -8.48 -11.23
N GLU A 119 11.86 -8.09 -10.98
CA GLU A 119 11.33 -6.77 -11.29
C GLU A 119 12.03 -5.67 -10.48
N ASN A 120 12.13 -5.81 -9.16
CA ASN A 120 12.79 -4.82 -8.32
C ASN A 120 14.30 -4.75 -8.57
N VAL A 121 14.96 -5.88 -8.90
CA VAL A 121 16.37 -5.90 -9.30
C VAL A 121 16.59 -5.15 -10.60
N ARG A 122 15.76 -5.38 -11.61
CA ARG A 122 15.82 -4.64 -12.88
C ARG A 122 15.59 -3.16 -12.65
N LEU A 123 14.57 -2.81 -11.87
CA LEU A 123 14.27 -1.42 -11.52
C LEU A 123 15.48 -0.74 -10.87
N ALA A 124 16.11 -1.37 -9.87
CA ALA A 124 17.29 -0.82 -9.21
C ALA A 124 18.51 -0.66 -10.13
N LYS A 125 18.71 -1.60 -11.07
CA LYS A 125 19.81 -1.50 -12.06
C LYS A 125 19.64 -0.29 -12.97
N VAL A 126 18.42 -0.02 -13.41
CA VAL A 126 18.12 1.06 -14.36
C VAL A 126 17.99 2.40 -13.65
N ALA A 127 17.32 2.44 -12.50
CA ALA A 127 17.03 3.68 -11.77
C ALA A 127 18.21 4.22 -10.95
N LEU A 128 19.17 3.37 -10.58
CA LEU A 128 20.36 3.77 -9.81
C LEU A 128 21.65 3.37 -10.53
N ARG A 129 22.10 2.14 -10.31
CA ARG A 129 23.36 1.60 -10.82
C ARG A 129 23.37 0.07 -10.74
N PRO A 130 24.20 -0.65 -11.52
CA PRO A 130 24.27 -2.10 -11.47
C PRO A 130 24.49 -2.70 -10.07
N GLY A 131 25.33 -2.06 -9.25
CA GLY A 131 25.59 -2.49 -7.86
C GLY A 131 24.36 -2.41 -6.95
N ALA A 132 23.44 -1.46 -7.17
CA ALA A 132 22.19 -1.37 -6.43
C ALA A 132 21.29 -2.57 -6.71
N GLY A 133 21.24 -3.01 -7.98
CA GLY A 133 20.54 -4.24 -8.36
C GLY A 133 21.08 -5.49 -7.67
N ASN A 134 22.40 -5.60 -7.50
CA ASN A 134 23.00 -6.72 -6.78
C ASN A 134 22.62 -6.73 -5.29
N MET A 135 22.58 -5.55 -4.66
CA MET A 135 22.14 -5.40 -3.27
C MET A 135 20.66 -5.77 -3.10
N VAL A 136 19.78 -5.28 -3.98
CA VAL A 136 18.35 -5.65 -3.97
C VAL A 136 18.19 -7.16 -4.12
N ASN A 137 18.89 -7.77 -5.08
CA ASN A 137 18.83 -9.22 -5.29
C ASN A 137 19.26 -10.00 -4.04
N ALA A 138 20.38 -9.60 -3.41
CA ALA A 138 20.88 -10.27 -2.22
C ALA A 138 19.89 -10.18 -1.04
N ILE A 139 19.36 -8.99 -0.78
CA ILE A 139 18.43 -8.75 0.34
C ILE A 139 17.09 -9.45 0.10
N LEU A 140 16.50 -9.34 -1.09
CA LEU A 140 15.21 -9.97 -1.37
C LEU A 140 15.32 -11.50 -1.42
N ARG A 141 16.40 -12.07 -1.95
CA ARG A 141 16.60 -13.54 -1.87
C ARG A 141 16.75 -14.02 -0.43
N LYS A 142 17.46 -13.26 0.42
CA LYS A 142 17.54 -13.54 1.85
C LYS A 142 16.15 -13.47 2.51
N LEU A 143 15.34 -12.48 2.15
CA LEU A 143 13.96 -12.37 2.63
C LEU A 143 13.12 -13.60 2.25
N VAL A 144 13.19 -14.04 1.00
CA VAL A 144 12.45 -15.21 0.51
C VAL A 144 12.82 -16.45 1.32
N LEU A 145 14.11 -16.71 1.51
CA LEU A 145 14.58 -17.83 2.33
C LEU A 145 14.05 -17.78 3.77
N LEU A 146 14.09 -16.59 4.40
CA LEU A 146 13.59 -16.41 5.77
C LEU A 146 12.07 -16.60 5.84
N LYS A 147 11.32 -16.17 4.82
CA LYS A 147 9.87 -16.39 4.72
C LYS A 147 9.55 -17.88 4.58
N GLU A 148 10.27 -18.61 3.73
CA GLU A 148 10.07 -20.04 3.49
C GLU A 148 10.39 -20.91 4.71
N THR A 149 11.30 -20.45 5.56
CA THR A 149 11.73 -21.14 6.79
C THR A 149 11.01 -20.65 8.05
N ASP A 150 10.01 -19.77 7.90
CA ASP A 150 9.29 -19.11 9.00
C ASP A 150 10.23 -18.49 10.07
N SER A 151 11.34 -17.91 9.60
CA SER A 151 12.41 -17.39 10.43
C SER A 151 12.60 -15.87 10.27
N LEU A 152 11.55 -15.18 9.82
CA LEU A 152 11.57 -13.72 9.70
C LEU A 152 11.89 -13.09 11.06
N PRO A 153 12.79 -12.10 11.11
CA PRO A 153 13.09 -11.41 12.34
C PRO A 153 11.82 -10.72 12.85
N LEU A 154 11.51 -10.91 14.12
CA LEU A 154 10.39 -10.28 14.79
C LEU A 154 10.86 -9.56 16.06
N PRO A 155 10.33 -8.35 16.33
CA PRO A 155 10.58 -7.69 17.61
C PRO A 155 10.03 -8.54 18.76
N LYS A 156 10.85 -8.74 19.79
CA LYS A 156 10.42 -9.44 21.01
C LYS A 156 9.43 -8.57 21.78
N ILE A 157 8.29 -9.15 22.17
CA ILE A 157 7.28 -8.50 23.02
C ILE A 157 7.61 -8.81 24.48
N GLU A 158 8.64 -8.16 25.00
CA GLU A 158 9.17 -8.38 26.35
C GLU A 158 9.45 -7.05 27.07
N GLY A 159 9.69 -7.13 28.38
CA GLY A 159 9.95 -5.97 29.23
C GLY A 159 8.70 -5.20 29.65
N ASP A 160 8.89 -3.92 29.97
CA ASP A 160 7.82 -3.03 30.45
C ASP A 160 6.77 -2.71 29.36
N ASP A 161 5.64 -2.12 29.77
CA ASP A 161 4.54 -1.76 28.85
C ASP A 161 5.02 -0.88 27.68
N ARG A 162 6.04 -0.05 27.91
CA ARG A 162 6.59 0.83 26.88
C ARG A 162 7.40 0.04 25.86
N ALA A 163 8.18 -0.95 26.28
CA ALA A 163 8.92 -1.86 25.42
C ALA A 163 7.99 -2.75 24.61
N GLN A 164 7.00 -3.35 25.25
CA GLN A 164 5.98 -4.14 24.55
C GLN A 164 5.23 -3.31 23.51
N ALA A 165 4.83 -2.07 23.85
CA ALA A 165 4.18 -1.18 22.89
C ALA A 165 5.10 -0.79 21.71
N ARG A 166 6.41 -0.65 21.91
CA ARG A 166 7.37 -0.45 20.80
C ARG A 166 7.43 -1.66 19.88
N ALA A 167 7.51 -2.87 20.43
CA ALA A 167 7.51 -4.10 19.65
C ALA A 167 6.22 -4.24 18.83
N LEU A 168 5.05 -4.05 19.47
CA LEU A 168 3.74 -4.07 18.81
C LEU A 168 3.61 -2.98 17.73
N SER A 169 4.15 -1.79 17.98
CA SER A 169 4.15 -0.71 16.98
C SER A 169 4.83 -1.12 15.68
N ILE A 170 5.91 -1.91 15.77
CA ILE A 170 6.64 -2.41 14.60
C ILE A 170 5.84 -3.54 13.94
N ILE A 171 5.42 -4.55 14.72
CA ILE A 171 4.70 -5.73 14.20
C ILE A 171 3.45 -5.33 13.43
N TYR A 172 2.66 -4.41 13.98
CA TYR A 172 1.41 -3.95 13.37
C TYR A 172 1.56 -2.63 12.60
N SER A 173 2.78 -2.10 12.43
CA SER A 173 3.06 -0.88 11.67
C SER A 173 2.26 0.37 12.09
N HIS A 174 2.05 0.56 13.39
CA HIS A 174 1.37 1.74 13.95
C HIS A 174 2.35 2.65 14.72
N PRO A 175 2.07 3.94 14.92
CA PRO A 175 2.87 4.79 15.79
C PRO A 175 2.83 4.30 17.25
N VAL A 176 3.98 4.32 17.94
CA VAL A 176 4.10 3.87 19.34
C VAL A 176 3.08 4.56 20.26
N TRP A 177 2.85 5.87 20.08
CA TRP A 177 1.91 6.62 20.90
C TRP A 177 0.47 6.12 20.72
N MET A 178 0.11 5.67 19.52
CA MET A 178 -1.22 5.20 19.17
C MET A 178 -1.45 3.79 19.75
N VAL A 179 -0.46 2.91 19.62
CA VAL A 179 -0.48 1.58 20.27
C VAL A 179 -0.65 1.70 21.78
N ARG A 180 0.14 2.57 22.43
CA ARG A 180 0.02 2.82 23.87
C ARG A 180 -1.36 3.35 24.24
N ARG A 181 -1.92 4.24 23.41
CA ARG A 181 -3.26 4.79 23.62
C ARG A 181 -4.32 3.69 23.55
N TRP A 182 -4.31 2.86 22.52
CA TRP A 182 -5.29 1.78 22.37
C TRP A 182 -5.20 0.74 23.47
N ILE A 183 -4.00 0.31 23.86
CA ILE A 183 -3.81 -0.62 24.99
C ILE A 183 -4.38 -0.02 26.27
N ARG A 184 -4.16 1.27 26.53
CA ARG A 184 -4.68 1.96 27.71
C ARG A 184 -6.21 2.04 27.73
N PHE A 185 -6.85 2.31 26.58
CA PHE A 185 -8.30 2.54 26.51
C PHE A 185 -9.13 1.27 26.34
N HIS A 186 -8.62 0.28 25.60
CA HIS A 186 -9.37 -0.92 25.22
C HIS A 186 -8.81 -2.20 25.83
N GLY A 187 -7.64 -2.15 26.48
CA GLY A 187 -6.89 -3.34 26.88
C GLY A 187 -6.06 -3.90 25.73
N LYS A 188 -5.16 -4.84 26.07
CA LYS A 188 -4.19 -5.40 25.12
C LYS A 188 -4.87 -6.16 23.97
N ASP A 189 -5.76 -7.09 24.28
CA ASP A 189 -6.36 -7.98 23.26
C ASP A 189 -7.20 -7.21 22.24
N GLU A 190 -8.00 -6.25 22.70
CA GLU A 190 -8.82 -5.43 21.81
C GLU A 190 -7.98 -4.45 20.98
N ALA A 191 -6.90 -3.91 21.56
CA ALA A 191 -5.93 -3.12 20.80
C ALA A 191 -5.26 -3.95 19.69
N LEU A 192 -4.93 -5.23 19.96
CA LEU A 192 -4.39 -6.12 18.93
C LEU A 192 -5.40 -6.35 17.79
N ARG A 193 -6.67 -6.61 18.12
CA ARG A 193 -7.74 -6.76 17.12
C ARG A 193 -7.90 -5.50 16.27
N LEU A 194 -7.94 -4.33 16.91
CA LEU A 194 -8.03 -3.03 16.22
C LEU A 194 -6.84 -2.80 15.27
N MET A 195 -5.62 -3.07 15.74
CA MET A 195 -4.41 -2.93 14.93
C MET A 195 -4.40 -3.86 13.73
N ASN A 196 -4.89 -5.10 13.91
CA ASN A 196 -5.03 -6.05 12.82
C ASN A 196 -6.10 -5.62 11.82
N TRP A 197 -7.26 -5.15 12.31
CA TRP A 197 -8.34 -4.65 11.47
C TRP A 197 -7.90 -3.44 10.64
N ASN A 198 -7.19 -2.47 11.23
CA ASN A 198 -6.63 -1.33 10.50
C ASN A 198 -5.68 -1.73 9.35
N ASN A 199 -5.07 -2.91 9.45
CA ASN A 199 -4.16 -3.42 8.44
C ASN A 199 -4.80 -4.33 7.39
N SER A 200 -6.06 -4.70 7.60
CA SER A 200 -6.82 -5.55 6.68
C SER A 200 -7.07 -4.86 5.34
N ASP A 201 -7.47 -5.65 4.35
CA ASP A 201 -7.74 -5.10 3.02
C ASP A 201 -8.90 -4.11 3.04
N PRO A 202 -8.70 -2.93 2.42
CA PRO A 202 -9.73 -1.91 2.37
C PRO A 202 -10.92 -2.43 1.56
N HIS A 203 -12.11 -2.05 2.00
CA HIS A 203 -13.36 -2.25 1.27
C HIS A 203 -13.97 -0.88 0.99
N PHE A 204 -14.76 -0.80 -0.06
CA PHE A 204 -15.61 0.35 -0.33
C PHE A 204 -17.01 0.06 0.18
N SER A 205 -17.55 1.00 0.94
CA SER A 205 -18.96 0.98 1.33
C SER A 205 -19.73 1.88 0.37
N LEU A 206 -20.73 1.29 -0.28
CA LEU A 206 -21.65 1.98 -1.18
C LEU A 206 -22.97 2.16 -0.46
N ARG A 207 -23.38 3.42 -0.27
CA ARG A 207 -24.70 3.77 0.25
C ARG A 207 -25.65 3.99 -0.92
N VAL A 208 -26.80 3.32 -0.90
CA VAL A 208 -27.86 3.55 -1.88
C VAL A 208 -28.52 4.92 -1.66
N ASN A 209 -28.91 5.58 -2.74
CA ASN A 209 -29.61 6.86 -2.67
C ASN A 209 -31.12 6.66 -2.55
N THR A 210 -31.59 6.45 -1.32
CA THR A 210 -33.02 6.30 -1.00
C THR A 210 -33.83 7.55 -1.34
N SER A 211 -33.23 8.75 -1.30
CA SER A 211 -33.89 10.01 -1.69
C SER A 211 -34.25 10.08 -3.18
N LYS A 212 -33.58 9.29 -4.04
CA LYS A 212 -33.94 9.13 -5.46
C LYS A 212 -34.85 7.92 -5.72
N GLY A 213 -35.34 7.26 -4.67
CA GLY A 213 -36.23 6.10 -4.77
C GLY A 213 -35.53 4.77 -5.03
N TYR A 214 -34.20 4.70 -4.92
CA TYR A 214 -33.46 3.44 -5.05
C TYR A 214 -33.41 2.68 -3.74
N THR A 215 -33.46 1.35 -3.82
CA THR A 215 -33.35 0.44 -2.68
C THR A 215 -32.05 -0.36 -2.73
N ARG A 216 -31.64 -0.96 -1.60
CA ARG A 216 -30.49 -1.87 -1.57
C ARG A 216 -30.62 -3.00 -2.60
N ALA A 217 -31.84 -3.53 -2.79
CA ALA A 217 -32.12 -4.56 -3.79
C ALA A 217 -31.84 -4.07 -5.22
N ASP A 218 -32.16 -2.82 -5.54
CA ASP A 218 -31.84 -2.24 -6.85
C ASP A 218 -30.32 -2.14 -7.06
N LEU A 219 -29.59 -1.68 -6.04
CA LEU A 219 -28.13 -1.59 -6.10
C LEU A 219 -27.49 -2.98 -6.24
N VAL A 220 -27.94 -3.96 -5.45
CA VAL A 220 -27.48 -5.36 -5.52
C VAL A 220 -27.69 -5.92 -6.93
N LYS A 221 -28.88 -5.78 -7.50
CA LYS A 221 -29.19 -6.26 -8.85
C LYS A 221 -28.27 -5.64 -9.91
N ARG A 222 -27.90 -4.36 -9.74
CA ARG A 222 -26.92 -3.69 -10.61
C ARG A 222 -25.53 -4.30 -10.43
N LEU A 223 -25.08 -4.52 -9.19
CA LEU A 223 -23.77 -5.14 -8.90
C LEU A 223 -23.68 -6.56 -9.47
N GLU A 224 -24.72 -7.37 -9.33
CA GLU A 224 -24.81 -8.71 -9.92
C GLU A 224 -24.70 -8.66 -11.45
N SER A 225 -25.42 -7.73 -12.10
CA SER A 225 -25.35 -7.56 -13.56
C SER A 225 -23.97 -7.14 -14.05
N LEU A 226 -23.20 -6.47 -13.19
CA LEU A 226 -21.81 -6.06 -13.45
C LEU A 226 -20.79 -7.13 -13.02
N GLN A 227 -21.25 -8.27 -12.49
CA GLN A 227 -20.44 -9.34 -11.93
C GLN A 227 -19.48 -8.84 -10.83
N VAL A 228 -19.94 -7.87 -10.04
CA VAL A 228 -19.20 -7.34 -8.89
C VAL A 228 -19.62 -8.08 -7.64
N HIS A 229 -18.67 -8.79 -7.02
CA HIS A 229 -18.90 -9.43 -5.73
C HIS A 229 -19.14 -8.39 -4.64
N TYR A 230 -20.10 -8.65 -3.76
CA TYR A 230 -20.47 -7.76 -2.67
C TYR A 230 -20.76 -8.52 -1.38
N GLU A 231 -20.65 -7.81 -0.26
CA GLU A 231 -21.05 -8.27 1.06
C GLU A 231 -22.18 -7.35 1.55
N GLU A 232 -23.25 -7.92 2.09
CA GLU A 232 -24.32 -7.13 2.69
C GLU A 232 -23.85 -6.46 3.98
N SER A 233 -24.24 -5.21 4.16
CA SER A 233 -24.02 -4.49 5.42
C SER A 233 -25.12 -4.81 6.43
N ILE A 234 -24.78 -4.66 7.71
CA ILE A 234 -25.77 -4.64 8.81
C ILE A 234 -26.69 -3.41 8.65
N MET A 235 -26.24 -2.36 7.97
CA MET A 235 -27.05 -1.18 7.67
C MET A 235 -27.79 -1.37 6.34
N ASP A 236 -29.12 -1.22 6.37
CA ASP A 236 -29.97 -1.56 5.22
C ASP A 236 -29.75 -0.70 3.97
N GLU A 237 -29.14 0.47 4.11
CA GLU A 237 -28.80 1.34 2.98
C GLU A 237 -27.43 1.04 2.36
N PHE A 238 -26.67 0.08 2.91
CA PHE A 238 -25.27 -0.12 2.55
C PHE A 238 -24.98 -1.50 1.95
N VAL A 239 -24.01 -1.51 1.04
CA VAL A 239 -23.38 -2.71 0.48
C VAL A 239 -21.87 -2.48 0.47
N ARG A 240 -21.09 -3.50 0.83
CA ARG A 240 -19.62 -3.45 0.79
C ARG A 240 -19.09 -4.18 -0.43
N ILE A 241 -18.08 -3.62 -1.07
CA ILE A 241 -17.34 -4.28 -2.15
C ILE A 241 -15.84 -4.20 -1.88
N ARG A 242 -15.13 -5.31 -2.12
CA ARG A 242 -13.66 -5.37 -2.02
C ARG A 242 -13.00 -5.17 -3.38
N GLU A 243 -13.68 -5.64 -4.41
CA GLU A 243 -13.24 -5.58 -5.80
C GLU A 243 -14.38 -5.00 -6.66
N GLY A 244 -14.10 -4.70 -7.93
CA GLY A 244 -15.16 -4.27 -8.83
C GLY A 244 -15.53 -2.79 -8.80
N MET A 245 -14.87 -1.96 -7.97
CA MET A 245 -15.16 -0.52 -7.85
C MET A 245 -15.04 0.22 -9.19
N GLN A 246 -14.12 -0.21 -10.05
CA GLN A 246 -13.96 0.41 -11.36
C GLN A 246 -15.12 0.09 -12.32
N GLN A 247 -15.70 -1.10 -12.22
CA GLN A 247 -16.90 -1.49 -12.94
C GLN A 247 -18.08 -0.63 -12.48
N VAL A 248 -18.21 -0.40 -11.17
CA VAL A 248 -19.22 0.51 -10.59
C VAL A 248 -19.07 1.93 -11.14
N LEU A 249 -17.84 2.45 -11.21
CA LEU A 249 -17.54 3.76 -11.79
C LEU A 249 -17.87 3.83 -13.28
N LYS A 250 -17.41 2.85 -14.07
CA LYS A 250 -17.63 2.79 -15.53
C LYS A 250 -19.11 2.65 -15.89
N ALA A 251 -19.87 1.90 -15.09
CA ALA A 251 -21.30 1.72 -15.25
C ALA A 251 -22.13 2.94 -14.82
N GLY A 252 -21.49 4.00 -14.30
CA GLY A 252 -22.16 5.26 -14.00
C GLY A 252 -22.97 5.30 -12.71
N LEU A 253 -22.96 4.24 -11.89
CA LEU A 253 -23.83 4.13 -10.69
C LEU A 253 -23.70 5.33 -9.73
N LEU A 254 -22.47 5.83 -9.55
CA LEU A 254 -22.19 7.02 -8.75
C LEU A 254 -22.61 8.31 -9.45
N LYS A 255 -22.36 8.40 -10.77
CA LYS A 255 -22.65 9.59 -11.58
C LYS A 255 -24.16 9.81 -11.74
N ASP A 256 -24.91 8.72 -11.91
CA ASP A 256 -26.37 8.72 -12.01
C ASP A 256 -27.02 8.92 -10.63
N GLY A 257 -26.22 8.81 -9.57
CA GLY A 257 -26.62 8.99 -8.18
C GLY A 257 -27.48 7.85 -7.66
N ILE A 258 -27.29 6.63 -8.19
CA ILE A 258 -27.90 5.39 -7.66
C ILE A 258 -27.32 5.08 -6.28
N CYS A 259 -26.01 5.30 -6.13
CA CYS A 259 -25.31 5.17 -4.86
C CYS A 259 -24.25 6.26 -4.69
N ALA A 260 -23.64 6.31 -3.50
CA ALA A 260 -22.48 7.13 -3.16
C ALA A 260 -21.46 6.27 -2.40
N VAL A 261 -20.16 6.58 -2.54
CA VAL A 261 -19.13 5.99 -1.66
C VAL A 261 -19.21 6.71 -0.31
N GLN A 262 -19.60 5.99 0.74
CA GLN A 262 -19.72 6.54 2.09
C GLN A 262 -19.36 5.45 3.11
N ASP A 263 -18.57 5.82 4.12
CA ASP A 263 -18.29 4.92 5.24
C ASP A 263 -19.56 4.69 6.08
N GLU A 264 -19.80 3.45 6.50
CA GLU A 264 -20.98 3.08 7.29
C GLU A 264 -21.03 3.82 8.63
N SER A 265 -19.88 4.10 9.24
CA SER A 265 -19.80 4.87 10.48
C SER A 265 -20.29 6.31 10.29
N ALA A 266 -20.14 6.88 9.08
CA ALA A 266 -20.66 8.19 8.73
C ALA A 266 -22.16 8.18 8.40
N GLY A 267 -22.77 7.01 8.21
CA GLY A 267 -24.21 6.85 8.00
C GLY A 267 -25.02 6.72 9.29
N LYS A 268 -24.35 6.64 10.46
CA LYS A 268 -24.99 6.57 11.79
C LYS A 268 -25.26 7.95 12.44
N LEU A 269 -24.88 9.03 11.76
CA LEU A 269 -25.14 10.42 12.18
C LEU A 269 -26.37 10.96 11.43
#